data_AF-A0A4S8W6H8-F1
#
_entry.id   AF-A0A4S8W6H8-F1
#
_cell.length_a   1.000
_cell.length_b   1.000
_cell.length_c   1.000
_cell.angle_alpha   90.00
_cell.angle_beta   90.00
_cell.angle_gamma   90.00
#
_symmetry.space_group_name_H-M   'P 1'
#
loop_
_entity.id
_entity.type
_entity.pdbx_description
1 polymer ?
#
loop_
_entity_poly.entity_id
_entity_poly.type
_entity_poly.pdbx_seq_one_letter_code
_entity_poly.pdbx_strand_id
1 'polypeptide(L)'
;MAPGITTVLDVRTPAARRQLAKTTVDLFRNLLLLLFIVRYSRVALTYLYGYGPIASAKMGYAALRKSLYRIFLSLPGVRGKVQAEIKQTLEELEKKLVPSGPGITRYTALPASGWGPEQVRAELEKLHEMKHTRWEDGRVSGAVYHGGKELQDLQMEAFGRFGVANPIHPDVFPGVRKMEAEVVAMVLGMFNAPADAAGVSTSGGSESIIMAVLSAREKARIERRVTKPEIILPETAHTAFRKAAAYFKITVHYVPCPGPTYKASLSHVSRLINSNTILLVGSAPNFPHGIIDDIPGLSRLALRRNIPLHVDCCLGSFLVPFLERAGYDTEPFDFRVKGVTSISCDTHKYGFAPKGNSTLLYRSAALRKYQYFISPDWSGGVYASPGIAGSRPGALIAGCWASMMSVGEAGYITSCHQIVGAAKKMAEGLRSRDTLRNDLRILGKPLVSVVAFTSDTLDIYNIADAMSGKGWHLNALQSPAAIHVAVTLPIVPVVDELLNDLEACVEEEREKQRQAVVEGKPKAKKGDAAALYGVAGALPDKTIVEDLAAGFLDCLYKA
;
A
#
# COMPACT_ATOMS: atom_id res chain seq x y z
N MET A 1 4.44 74.59 -3.48
CA MET A 1 3.27 74.51 -4.37
C MET A 1 3.64 73.64 -5.56
N ALA A 2 3.11 72.43 -5.64
CA ALA A 2 3.19 71.56 -6.81
C ALA A 2 1.74 71.18 -7.14
N PRO A 3 1.23 71.47 -8.35
CA PRO A 3 -0.19 71.31 -8.67
C PRO A 3 -0.55 69.84 -8.90
N GLY A 4 -1.79 69.52 -8.55
CA GLY A 4 -2.33 68.19 -8.33
C GLY A 4 -2.37 67.28 -9.55
N ILE A 5 -2.04 66.02 -9.30
CA ILE A 5 -2.40 64.88 -10.13
C ILE A 5 -3.83 64.47 -9.72
N THR A 6 -4.82 65.02 -10.41
CA THR A 6 -6.21 64.51 -10.39
C THR A 6 -6.78 64.59 -11.80
N THR A 7 -6.28 63.72 -12.68
CA THR A 7 -6.95 63.39 -13.93
C THR A 7 -8.17 62.54 -13.59
N VAL A 8 -9.29 63.22 -13.30
CA VAL A 8 -10.61 62.58 -13.22
C VAL A 8 -10.98 62.18 -14.64
N LEU A 9 -11.00 60.88 -14.94
CA LEU A 9 -11.47 60.33 -16.20
C LEU A 9 -12.92 60.79 -16.44
N ASP A 10 -13.14 61.71 -17.38
CA ASP A 10 -14.48 62.18 -17.74
C ASP A 10 -15.22 61.08 -18.53
N VAL A 11 -16.07 60.33 -17.83
CA VAL A 11 -16.81 59.17 -18.35
C VAL A 11 -18.03 59.57 -19.22
N ARG A 12 -18.17 60.87 -19.56
CA ARG A 12 -19.35 61.39 -20.27
C ARG A 12 -19.32 61.14 -21.78
N THR A 13 -18.15 60.89 -22.38
CA THR A 13 -18.05 60.61 -23.82
C THR A 13 -17.95 59.11 -24.14
N PRO A 14 -18.53 58.63 -25.26
CA PRO A 14 -18.39 57.25 -25.70
C PRO A 14 -16.92 56.81 -25.87
N ALA A 15 -16.04 57.73 -26.29
CA ALA A 15 -14.61 57.47 -26.45
C ALA A 15 -13.90 57.23 -25.11
N ALA A 16 -14.17 58.05 -24.09
CA ALA A 16 -13.61 57.88 -22.75
C ALA A 16 -14.11 56.59 -22.08
N ARG A 17 -15.38 56.22 -22.27
CA ARG A 17 -15.93 54.92 -21.83
C ARG A 17 -15.22 53.74 -22.51
N ARG A 18 -14.97 53.84 -23.82
CA ARG A 18 -14.28 52.79 -24.59
C ARG A 18 -12.82 52.64 -24.18
N GLN A 19 -12.14 53.75 -23.89
CA GLN A 19 -10.77 53.78 -23.40
C GLN A 19 -10.67 53.20 -21.98
N LEU A 20 -11.57 53.60 -21.07
CA LEU A 20 -11.65 53.03 -19.72
C LEU A 20 -11.93 51.52 -19.75
N ALA A 21 -12.84 51.07 -20.61
CA ALA A 21 -13.15 49.66 -20.81
C ALA A 21 -11.91 48.90 -21.32
N LYS A 22 -11.19 49.45 -22.31
CA LYS A 22 -9.95 48.85 -22.84
C LYS A 22 -8.86 48.75 -21.76
N THR A 23 -8.64 49.81 -20.98
CA THR A 23 -7.66 49.81 -19.87
C THR A 23 -8.06 48.82 -18.78
N THR A 24 -9.35 48.70 -18.48
CA THR A 24 -9.86 47.71 -17.51
C THR A 24 -9.63 46.28 -17.99
N VAL A 25 -9.89 46.01 -19.28
CA VAL A 25 -9.63 44.70 -19.90
C VAL A 25 -8.14 44.38 -19.92
N ASP A 26 -7.27 45.35 -20.26
CA ASP A 26 -5.82 45.16 -20.24
C ASP A 26 -5.30 44.93 -18.81
N LEU A 27 -5.82 45.64 -17.80
CA LEU A 27 -5.48 45.43 -16.39
C LEU A 27 -5.92 44.04 -15.94
N PHE A 28 -7.14 43.62 -16.28
CA PHE A 28 -7.64 42.28 -15.97
C PHE A 28 -6.80 41.19 -16.65
N ARG A 29 -6.44 41.35 -17.94
CA ARG A 29 -5.53 40.44 -18.65
C ARG A 29 -4.18 40.34 -17.97
N ASN A 30 -3.58 41.47 -17.60
CA ASN A 30 -2.28 41.51 -16.94
C ASN A 30 -2.34 40.87 -15.55
N LEU A 31 -3.42 41.07 -14.80
CA LEU A 31 -3.65 40.42 -13.51
C LEU A 31 -3.79 38.90 -13.67
N LEU A 32 -4.54 38.44 -14.67
CA LEU A 32 -4.65 37.01 -14.99
C LEU A 32 -3.30 36.41 -15.38
N LEU A 33 -2.51 37.12 -16.19
CA LEU A 33 -1.15 36.70 -16.56
C LEU A 33 -0.24 36.65 -15.34
N LEU A 34 -0.29 37.64 -14.44
CA LEU A 34 0.48 37.63 -13.21
C LEU A 34 0.10 36.44 -12.33
N LEU A 35 -1.19 36.17 -12.15
CA LEU A 35 -1.68 35.01 -11.40
C LEU A 35 -1.23 33.69 -12.03
N PHE A 36 -1.24 33.61 -13.36
CA PHE A 36 -0.71 32.49 -14.11
C PHE A 36 0.79 32.31 -13.83
N ILE A 37 1.60 33.35 -14.02
CA ILE A 37 3.05 33.31 -13.80
C ILE A 37 3.34 32.89 -12.35
N VAL A 38 2.76 33.54 -11.35
CA VAL A 38 2.97 33.20 -9.94
C VAL A 38 2.61 31.75 -9.64
N ARG A 39 1.49 31.25 -10.18
CA ARG A 39 1.07 29.86 -10.01
C ARG A 39 2.08 28.88 -10.59
N TYR A 40 2.49 29.06 -11.84
CA TYR A 40 3.40 28.14 -12.52
C TYR A 40 4.84 28.28 -12.03
N SER A 41 5.30 29.48 -11.68
CA SER A 41 6.59 29.69 -11.02
C SER A 41 6.65 29.00 -9.66
N ARG A 42 5.59 29.05 -8.85
CA ARG A 42 5.56 28.33 -7.57
C ARG A 42 5.67 26.81 -7.77
N VAL A 43 4.95 26.26 -8.74
CA VAL A 43 5.06 24.84 -9.09
C VAL A 43 6.47 24.52 -9.56
N ALA A 44 7.03 25.29 -10.50
CA ALA A 44 8.38 25.09 -11.01
C ALA A 44 9.42 25.15 -9.89
N LEU A 45 9.31 26.12 -8.97
CA LEU A 45 10.20 26.24 -7.81
C LEU A 45 10.09 25.04 -6.87
N THR A 46 8.88 24.53 -6.59
CA THR A 46 8.72 23.31 -5.79
C THR A 46 9.44 22.14 -6.42
N TYR A 47 9.35 21.98 -7.74
CA TYR A 47 10.03 20.88 -8.42
C TYR A 47 11.55 21.07 -8.43
N LEU A 48 12.03 22.23 -8.88
CA LEU A 48 13.45 22.56 -8.99
C LEU A 48 14.17 22.52 -7.64
N TYR A 49 13.56 23.06 -6.59
CA TYR A 49 14.13 23.03 -5.25
C TYR A 49 13.93 21.67 -4.57
N GLY A 50 12.75 21.08 -4.69
CA GLY A 50 12.40 19.80 -4.07
C GLY A 50 13.24 18.64 -4.59
N TYR A 51 13.19 18.42 -5.91
CA TYR A 51 13.84 17.29 -6.59
C TYR A 51 15.22 17.65 -7.15
N GLY A 52 15.53 18.92 -7.32
CA GLY A 52 16.75 19.38 -8.01
C GLY A 52 16.54 19.53 -9.52
N PRO A 53 17.43 20.26 -10.23
CA PRO A 53 17.26 20.59 -11.64
C PRO A 53 17.29 19.35 -12.55
N ILE A 54 18.21 18.40 -12.30
CA ILE A 54 18.35 17.19 -13.11
C ILE A 54 17.13 16.28 -12.97
N ALA A 55 16.68 16.01 -11.74
CA ALA A 55 15.50 15.17 -11.51
C ALA A 55 14.23 15.84 -12.06
N SER A 56 14.08 17.16 -11.88
CA SER A 56 12.97 17.93 -12.46
C SER A 56 12.94 17.84 -13.98
N ALA A 57 14.10 17.97 -14.65
CA ALA A 57 14.21 17.81 -16.09
C ALA A 57 13.85 16.39 -16.54
N LYS A 58 14.30 15.35 -15.82
CA LYS A 58 13.92 13.95 -16.09
C LYS A 58 12.42 13.72 -15.93
N MET A 59 11.81 14.26 -14.87
CA MET A 59 10.36 14.18 -14.64
C MET A 59 9.58 14.92 -15.73
N GLY A 60 10.04 16.11 -16.12
CA GLY A 60 9.46 16.89 -17.22
C GLY A 60 9.54 16.15 -18.56
N TYR A 61 10.70 15.57 -18.87
CA TYR A 61 10.88 14.72 -20.06
C TYR A 61 9.97 13.48 -20.01
N ALA A 62 9.87 12.80 -18.87
CA ALA A 62 8.98 11.64 -18.71
C ALA A 62 7.50 12.04 -18.89
N ALA A 63 7.08 13.18 -18.34
CA ALA A 63 5.72 13.71 -18.51
C ALA A 63 5.42 14.11 -19.96
N LEU A 64 6.38 14.72 -20.65
CA LEU A 64 6.26 15.05 -22.08
C LEU A 64 6.19 13.77 -22.92
N ARG A 65 7.12 12.83 -22.71
CA ARG A 65 7.14 11.52 -23.38
C ARG A 65 5.83 10.78 -23.17
N LYS A 66 5.29 10.77 -21.94
CA LYS A 66 3.97 10.19 -21.62
C LYS A 66 2.86 10.87 -22.42
N SER A 67 2.82 12.21 -22.45
CA SER A 67 1.81 12.97 -23.19
C SER A 67 1.87 12.67 -24.69
N LEU A 68 3.06 12.68 -25.29
CA LEU A 68 3.27 12.36 -26.70
C LEU A 68 2.89 10.91 -27.02
N TYR A 69 3.27 9.97 -26.15
CA TYR A 69 2.92 8.56 -26.31
C TYR A 69 1.42 8.33 -26.21
N ARG A 70 0.72 9.04 -25.31
CA ARG A 70 -0.75 9.00 -25.23
C ARG A 70 -1.41 9.51 -26.50
N ILE A 71 -0.90 10.61 -27.07
CA ILE A 71 -1.38 11.14 -28.35
C ILE A 71 -1.20 10.07 -29.44
N PHE A 72 -0.01 9.44 -29.51
CA PHE A 72 0.26 8.34 -30.43
C PHE A 72 -0.70 7.15 -30.26
N LEU A 73 -0.92 6.68 -29.03
CA LEU A 73 -1.87 5.60 -28.74
C LEU A 73 -3.32 5.94 -29.09
N SER A 74 -3.68 7.23 -29.11
CA SER A 74 -5.02 7.70 -29.46
C SER A 74 -5.30 7.77 -30.97
N LEU A 75 -4.27 7.65 -31.82
CA LEU A 75 -4.43 7.71 -33.28
C LEU A 75 -5.31 6.55 -33.78
N PRO A 76 -6.27 6.76 -34.70
CA PRO A 76 -7.31 5.77 -35.05
C PRO A 76 -6.78 4.36 -35.40
N GLY A 77 -5.72 4.26 -36.20
CA GLY A 77 -5.13 2.97 -36.59
C GLY A 77 -4.33 2.27 -35.47
N VAL A 78 -3.72 3.04 -34.57
CA VAL A 78 -2.96 2.50 -33.42
C VAL A 78 -3.94 2.08 -32.32
N ARG A 79 -4.90 2.95 -32.01
CA ARG A 79 -5.95 2.71 -31.02
C ARG A 79 -6.70 1.42 -31.30
N GLY A 80 -7.07 1.16 -32.56
CA GLY A 80 -7.75 -0.08 -32.95
C GLY A 80 -6.92 -1.33 -32.64
N LYS A 81 -5.63 -1.31 -32.97
CA LYS A 81 -4.71 -2.44 -32.66
C LYS A 81 -4.51 -2.63 -31.16
N VAL A 82 -4.30 -1.54 -30.41
CA VAL A 82 -4.10 -1.59 -28.96
C VAL A 82 -5.34 -2.15 -28.27
N GLN A 83 -6.53 -1.72 -28.67
CA GLN A 83 -7.79 -2.24 -28.12
C GLN A 83 -8.01 -3.72 -28.46
N ALA A 84 -7.64 -4.15 -29.67
CA ALA A 84 -7.67 -5.57 -30.03
C ALA A 84 -6.73 -6.41 -29.14
N GLU A 85 -5.51 -5.94 -28.90
CA GLU A 85 -4.52 -6.62 -28.04
C GLU A 85 -4.98 -6.68 -26.58
N ILE A 86 -5.50 -5.56 -26.04
CA ILE A 86 -6.07 -5.52 -24.69
C ILE A 86 -7.22 -6.52 -24.59
N LYS A 87 -8.13 -6.53 -25.55
CA LYS A 87 -9.26 -7.46 -25.58
C LYS A 87 -8.79 -8.91 -25.58
N GLN A 88 -7.84 -9.27 -26.45
CA GLN A 88 -7.27 -10.61 -26.50
C GLN A 88 -6.64 -11.01 -25.16
N THR A 89 -5.85 -10.11 -24.56
CA THR A 89 -5.22 -10.34 -23.26
C THR A 89 -6.27 -10.56 -22.17
N LEU A 90 -7.35 -9.78 -22.17
CA LEU A 90 -8.46 -9.94 -21.22
C LEU A 90 -9.23 -11.25 -21.45
N GLU A 91 -9.43 -11.67 -22.69
CA GLU A 91 -10.05 -12.97 -23.01
C GLU A 91 -9.19 -14.15 -22.53
N GLU A 92 -7.86 -14.05 -22.65
CA GLU A 92 -6.93 -15.06 -22.10
C GLU A 92 -6.93 -15.08 -20.57
N LEU A 93 -6.97 -13.90 -19.95
CA LEU A 93 -7.03 -13.73 -18.51
C LEU A 93 -8.35 -14.27 -17.92
N GLU A 94 -9.47 -14.00 -18.58
CA GLU A 94 -10.78 -14.54 -18.24
C GLU A 94 -10.79 -16.08 -18.28
N LYS A 95 -10.23 -16.68 -19.33
CA LYS A 95 -10.09 -18.14 -19.43
C LYS A 95 -9.26 -18.75 -18.30
N LYS A 96 -8.26 -18.02 -17.79
CA LYS A 96 -7.40 -18.47 -16.68
C LYS A 96 -8.08 -18.31 -15.32
N LEU A 97 -8.81 -17.22 -15.10
CA LEU A 97 -9.31 -16.84 -13.77
C LEU A 97 -10.74 -17.28 -13.50
N VAL A 98 -11.60 -17.28 -14.51
CA VAL A 98 -13.02 -17.59 -14.33
C VAL A 98 -13.20 -19.10 -14.48
N PRO A 99 -13.58 -19.82 -13.40
CA PRO A 99 -13.82 -21.25 -13.47
C PRO A 99 -14.85 -21.56 -14.55
N SER A 100 -14.48 -22.47 -15.46
CA SER A 100 -15.31 -22.87 -16.58
C SER A 100 -15.05 -24.32 -16.94
N GLY A 101 -16.02 -24.96 -17.59
CA GLY A 101 -15.93 -26.37 -18.00
C GLY A 101 -16.91 -27.29 -17.28
N PRO A 102 -16.88 -28.59 -17.60
CA PRO A 102 -17.77 -29.58 -17.01
C PRO A 102 -17.62 -29.64 -15.49
N GLY A 103 -18.74 -29.61 -14.75
CA GLY A 103 -18.76 -29.69 -13.29
C GLY A 103 -18.76 -28.33 -12.56
N ILE A 104 -18.52 -27.22 -13.26
CA ILE A 104 -18.67 -25.87 -12.68
C ILE A 104 -20.11 -25.40 -12.89
N THR A 105 -20.88 -25.33 -11.81
CA THR A 105 -22.24 -24.78 -11.83
C THR A 105 -22.20 -23.29 -11.47
N ARG A 106 -22.86 -22.46 -12.28
CA ARG A 106 -22.91 -21.00 -12.07
C ARG A 106 -24.30 -20.60 -11.60
N TYR A 107 -24.39 -20.05 -10.40
CA TYR A 107 -25.63 -19.57 -9.81
C TYR A 107 -25.78 -18.07 -10.07
N THR A 108 -26.48 -17.70 -11.14
CA THR A 108 -26.75 -16.29 -11.51
C THR A 108 -28.10 -15.78 -11.02
N ALA A 109 -28.88 -16.63 -10.35
CA ALA A 109 -30.15 -16.32 -9.73
C ALA A 109 -30.27 -17.08 -8.41
N LEU A 110 -31.12 -16.58 -7.51
CA LEU A 110 -31.49 -17.33 -6.30
C LEU A 110 -32.14 -18.66 -6.69
N PRO A 111 -31.93 -19.73 -5.90
CA PRO A 111 -32.64 -20.98 -6.13
C PRO A 111 -34.14 -20.77 -5.94
N ALA A 112 -34.97 -21.41 -6.78
CA ALA A 112 -36.43 -21.25 -6.75
C ALA A 112 -37.04 -21.59 -5.38
N SER A 113 -36.42 -22.55 -4.69
CA SER A 113 -36.71 -22.91 -3.29
C SER A 113 -35.40 -22.90 -2.51
N GLY A 114 -35.44 -22.47 -1.25
CA GLY A 114 -34.28 -22.49 -0.37
C GLY A 114 -33.70 -23.90 -0.24
N TRP A 115 -32.39 -24.02 -0.33
CA TRP A 115 -31.70 -25.30 -0.17
C TRP A 115 -31.71 -25.77 1.28
N GLY A 116 -31.76 -27.09 1.45
CA GLY A 116 -31.55 -27.71 2.76
C GLY A 116 -30.09 -27.55 3.23
N PRO A 117 -29.80 -27.62 4.54
CA PRO A 117 -28.45 -27.47 5.08
C PRO A 117 -27.41 -28.41 4.45
N GLU A 118 -27.76 -29.68 4.21
CA GLU A 118 -26.82 -30.65 3.60
C GLU A 118 -26.43 -30.28 2.18
N GLN A 119 -27.36 -29.75 1.39
CA GLN A 119 -27.08 -29.30 0.03
C GLN A 119 -26.13 -28.10 0.04
N VAL A 120 -26.35 -27.15 0.97
CA VAL A 120 -25.45 -26.00 1.14
C VAL A 120 -24.05 -26.46 1.60
N ARG A 121 -23.95 -27.39 2.56
CA ARG A 121 -22.66 -27.91 3.03
C ARG A 121 -21.91 -28.64 1.93
N ALA A 122 -22.59 -29.49 1.16
CA ALA A 122 -21.98 -30.17 0.03
C ALA A 122 -21.45 -29.19 -1.02
N GLU A 123 -22.15 -28.07 -1.26
CA GLU A 123 -21.68 -27.05 -2.19
C GLU A 123 -20.50 -26.25 -1.62
N LEU A 124 -20.52 -25.91 -0.32
CA LEU A 124 -19.39 -25.28 0.35
C LEU A 124 -18.13 -26.15 0.31
N GLU A 125 -18.27 -27.46 0.47
CA GLU A 125 -17.15 -28.40 0.37
C GLU A 125 -16.54 -28.39 -1.04
N LYS A 126 -17.36 -28.47 -2.09
CA LYS A 126 -16.87 -28.37 -3.47
C LYS A 126 -16.13 -27.06 -3.74
N LEU A 127 -16.62 -25.94 -3.20
CA LEU A 127 -15.96 -24.64 -3.33
C LEU A 127 -14.64 -24.59 -2.57
N HIS A 128 -14.56 -25.25 -1.41
CA HIS A 128 -13.34 -25.36 -0.61
C HIS A 128 -12.27 -26.22 -1.32
N GLU A 129 -12.68 -27.33 -1.95
CA GLU A 129 -11.81 -28.26 -2.67
C GLU A 129 -11.37 -27.76 -4.06
N MET A 130 -11.84 -26.58 -4.50
CA MET A 130 -11.43 -26.01 -5.79
C MET A 130 -9.90 -25.88 -5.86
N LYS A 131 -9.32 -26.22 -7.02
CA LYS A 131 -7.88 -26.16 -7.24
C LYS A 131 -7.36 -24.76 -6.90
N HIS A 132 -6.53 -24.68 -5.87
CA HIS A 132 -5.89 -23.47 -5.42
C HIS A 132 -4.41 -23.76 -5.11
N THR A 133 -3.65 -22.69 -4.97
CA THR A 133 -2.29 -22.77 -4.46
C THR A 133 -2.31 -23.28 -3.02
N ARG A 134 -1.63 -24.40 -2.78
CA ARG A 134 -1.50 -25.00 -1.44
C ARG A 134 -0.58 -24.14 -0.56
N TRP A 135 -1.19 -23.25 0.21
CA TRP A 135 -0.47 -22.40 1.16
C TRP A 135 -0.01 -23.18 2.40
N GLU A 136 -0.66 -24.31 2.68
CA GLU A 136 -0.38 -25.25 3.76
C GLU A 136 1.04 -25.84 3.64
N ASP A 137 1.53 -25.98 2.41
CA ASP A 137 2.88 -26.48 2.12
C ASP A 137 3.96 -25.39 2.27
N GLY A 138 3.60 -24.19 2.72
CA GLY A 138 4.56 -23.11 3.00
C GLY A 138 5.12 -22.41 1.76
N ARG A 139 4.56 -22.64 0.56
CA ARG A 139 5.10 -22.14 -0.72
C ARG A 139 4.55 -20.77 -1.16
N VAL A 140 3.86 -20.04 -0.28
CA VAL A 140 3.21 -18.77 -0.60
C VAL A 140 3.79 -17.63 0.22
N SER A 141 4.40 -16.65 -0.44
CA SER A 141 4.94 -15.46 0.20
C SER A 141 3.85 -14.60 0.84
N GLY A 142 3.88 -14.46 2.16
CA GLY A 142 2.85 -13.74 2.90
C GLY A 142 1.53 -14.51 2.87
N ALA A 143 0.44 -13.86 2.45
CA ALA A 143 -0.94 -14.38 2.36
C ALA A 143 -1.50 -14.96 3.68
N VAL A 144 -0.99 -16.09 4.15
CA VAL A 144 -1.34 -16.77 5.40
C VAL A 144 -0.17 -16.66 6.40
N TYR A 145 -0.45 -16.10 7.58
CA TYR A 145 0.59 -15.69 8.53
C TYR A 145 0.86 -16.71 9.64
N HIS A 146 -0.18 -17.44 10.08
CA HIS A 146 -0.09 -18.48 11.12
C HIS A 146 -0.31 -19.89 10.55
N GLY A 147 -1.51 -20.17 10.02
CA GLY A 147 -1.82 -21.44 9.34
C GLY A 147 -2.06 -22.65 10.26
N GLY A 148 -1.71 -22.56 11.55
CA GLY A 148 -1.92 -23.65 12.50
C GLY A 148 -3.38 -23.91 12.86
N LYS A 149 -3.78 -25.19 12.88
CA LYS A 149 -5.17 -25.66 13.10
C LYS A 149 -5.74 -25.26 14.46
N GLU A 150 -4.97 -25.39 15.54
CA GLU A 150 -5.43 -25.10 16.90
C GLU A 150 -5.95 -23.66 17.05
N LEU A 151 -5.20 -22.69 16.54
CA LEU A 151 -5.62 -21.29 16.57
C LEU A 151 -6.84 -21.04 15.67
N GLN A 152 -6.92 -21.71 14.52
CA GLN A 152 -8.07 -21.61 13.62
C GLN A 152 -9.34 -22.16 14.28
N ASP A 153 -9.26 -23.30 14.96
CA ASP A 153 -10.39 -23.90 15.67
C ASP A 153 -10.91 -22.93 16.74
N LEU A 154 -10.03 -22.33 17.54
CA LEU A 154 -10.39 -21.30 18.52
C LEU A 154 -11.05 -20.07 17.88
N GLN A 155 -10.54 -19.61 16.74
CA GLN A 155 -11.14 -18.50 15.99
C GLN A 155 -12.54 -18.86 15.46
N MET A 156 -12.75 -20.09 14.99
CA MET A 156 -14.06 -20.57 14.55
C MET A 156 -15.06 -20.63 15.70
N GLU A 157 -14.63 -21.05 16.89
CA GLU A 157 -15.47 -20.97 18.10
C GLU A 157 -15.86 -19.52 18.44
N ALA A 158 -14.91 -18.59 18.37
CA ALA A 158 -15.20 -17.17 18.56
C ALA A 158 -16.19 -16.65 17.50
N PHE A 159 -16.04 -17.05 16.24
CA PHE A 159 -16.98 -16.68 15.17
C PHE A 159 -18.38 -17.22 15.42
N GLY A 160 -18.50 -18.48 15.84
CA GLY A 160 -19.79 -19.09 16.18
C GLY A 160 -20.51 -18.34 17.30
N ARG A 161 -19.78 -17.89 18.34
CA ARG A 161 -20.36 -17.17 19.48
C ARG A 161 -20.76 -15.73 19.17
N PHE A 162 -20.05 -15.06 18.26
CA PHE A 162 -20.23 -13.62 17.99
C PHE A 162 -20.70 -13.33 16.56
N GLY A 163 -21.20 -14.34 15.83
CA GLY A 163 -21.55 -14.25 14.41
C GLY A 163 -22.57 -13.17 14.04
N VAL A 164 -23.49 -12.84 14.95
CA VAL A 164 -24.53 -11.80 14.76
C VAL A 164 -24.16 -10.46 15.37
N ALA A 165 -23.01 -10.36 16.04
CA ALA A 165 -22.66 -9.17 16.81
C ALA A 165 -22.25 -8.01 15.89
N ASN A 166 -22.79 -6.83 16.15
CA ASN A 166 -22.49 -5.61 15.40
C ASN A 166 -22.09 -4.48 16.37
N PRO A 167 -20.82 -4.04 16.38
CA PRO A 167 -20.31 -3.09 17.37
C PRO A 167 -20.85 -1.65 17.23
N ILE A 168 -21.69 -1.37 16.22
CA ILE A 168 -22.45 -0.11 16.17
C ILE A 168 -23.53 -0.05 17.28
N HIS A 169 -23.91 -1.20 17.84
CA HIS A 169 -24.85 -1.33 18.97
C HIS A 169 -24.10 -1.80 20.23
N PRO A 170 -23.28 -0.94 20.87
CA PRO A 170 -22.43 -1.34 21.99
C PRO A 170 -23.21 -1.71 23.26
N ASP A 171 -24.46 -1.25 23.38
CA ASP A 171 -25.42 -1.60 24.41
C ASP A 171 -25.98 -3.02 24.22
N VAL A 172 -26.20 -3.44 22.97
CA VAL A 172 -26.64 -4.79 22.62
C VAL A 172 -25.48 -5.79 22.68
N PHE A 173 -24.28 -5.38 22.27
CA PHE A 173 -23.09 -6.23 22.21
C PHE A 173 -21.92 -5.71 23.07
N PRO A 174 -22.09 -5.56 24.40
CA PRO A 174 -21.07 -4.96 25.26
C PRO A 174 -19.78 -5.80 25.33
N GLY A 175 -19.87 -7.12 25.16
CA GLY A 175 -18.72 -8.01 25.08
C GLY A 175 -17.81 -7.70 23.89
N VAL A 176 -18.38 -7.48 22.70
CA VAL A 176 -17.59 -7.09 21.51
C VAL A 176 -16.99 -5.71 21.70
N ARG A 177 -17.73 -4.75 22.26
CA ARG A 177 -17.20 -3.42 22.58
C ARG A 177 -16.01 -3.53 23.54
N LYS A 178 -16.10 -4.36 24.59
CA LYS A 178 -14.99 -4.61 25.53
C LYS A 178 -13.77 -5.15 24.79
N MET A 179 -13.94 -6.25 24.04
CA MET A 179 -12.86 -6.89 23.28
C MET A 179 -12.19 -5.92 22.29
N GLU A 180 -12.97 -5.11 21.57
CA GLU A 180 -12.45 -4.13 20.62
C GLU A 180 -11.50 -3.14 21.27
N ALA A 181 -11.88 -2.61 22.44
CA ALA A 181 -11.02 -1.66 23.14
C ALA A 181 -9.79 -2.29 23.78
N GLU A 182 -9.90 -3.55 24.25
CA GLU A 182 -8.75 -4.29 24.77
C GLU A 182 -7.75 -4.59 23.66
N VAL A 183 -8.20 -4.96 22.46
CA VAL A 183 -7.35 -5.09 21.27
C VAL A 183 -6.56 -3.80 21.04
N VAL A 184 -7.24 -2.65 20.98
CA VAL A 184 -6.57 -1.36 20.79
C VAL A 184 -5.62 -1.05 21.94
N ALA A 185 -6.00 -1.30 23.20
CA ALA A 185 -5.18 -1.03 24.37
C ALA A 185 -3.90 -1.88 24.41
N MET A 186 -4.00 -3.16 24.09
CA MET A 186 -2.84 -4.06 24.00
C MET A 186 -1.87 -3.60 22.92
N VAL A 187 -2.37 -3.22 21.74
CA VAL A 187 -1.51 -2.69 20.67
C VAL A 187 -0.90 -1.35 21.08
N LEU A 188 -1.63 -0.44 21.74
CA LEU A 188 -1.04 0.79 22.29
C LEU A 188 0.11 0.50 23.27
N GLY A 189 -0.08 -0.45 24.18
CA GLY A 189 0.96 -0.90 25.12
C GLY A 189 2.19 -1.44 24.39
N MET A 190 1.99 -2.30 23.38
CA MET A 190 3.06 -2.87 22.56
C MET A 190 3.91 -1.81 21.83
N PHE A 191 3.30 -0.69 21.43
CA PHE A 191 3.96 0.42 20.72
C PHE A 191 4.44 1.55 21.65
N ASN A 192 4.54 1.30 22.96
CA ASN A 192 5.02 2.27 23.95
C ASN A 192 4.25 3.60 23.91
N ALA A 193 2.94 3.54 23.70
CA ALA A 193 2.11 4.72 23.57
C ALA A 193 2.03 5.50 24.90
N PRO A 194 2.01 6.86 24.85
CA PRO A 194 1.82 7.66 26.06
C PRO A 194 0.41 7.46 26.66
N ALA A 195 0.22 7.88 27.91
CA ALA A 195 -1.04 7.66 28.64
C ALA A 195 -2.27 8.30 27.98
N ASP A 196 -2.12 9.41 27.25
CA ASP A 196 -3.20 10.10 26.54
C ASP A 196 -3.46 9.54 25.13
N ALA A 197 -2.68 8.53 24.71
CA ALA A 197 -2.82 7.89 23.41
C ALA A 197 -4.15 7.16 23.27
N ALA A 198 -4.58 7.02 22.02
CA ALA A 198 -5.84 6.39 21.72
C ALA A 198 -5.80 5.75 20.33
N GLY A 199 -6.65 4.75 20.09
CA GLY A 199 -6.74 4.13 18.77
C GLY A 199 -8.17 3.73 18.41
N VAL A 200 -8.30 3.11 17.24
CA VAL A 200 -9.51 2.44 16.76
C VAL A 200 -9.14 1.15 16.04
N SER A 201 -10.05 0.19 16.04
CA SER A 201 -9.97 -0.96 15.15
C SER A 201 -10.49 -0.59 13.76
N THR A 202 -9.95 -1.23 12.74
CA THR A 202 -10.32 -1.05 11.33
C THR A 202 -10.39 -2.40 10.63
N SER A 203 -10.99 -2.45 9.44
CA SER A 203 -11.10 -3.67 8.63
C SER A 203 -9.75 -4.16 8.05
N GLY A 204 -8.70 -3.35 8.12
CA GLY A 204 -7.39 -3.68 7.58
C GLY A 204 -6.48 -2.48 7.43
N GLY A 205 -5.21 -2.72 7.11
CA GLY A 205 -4.19 -1.68 7.00
C GLY A 205 -4.52 -0.59 5.97
N SER A 206 -5.24 -0.95 4.90
CA SER A 206 -5.72 0.03 3.93
C SER A 206 -6.69 1.03 4.56
N GLU A 207 -7.66 0.58 5.37
CA GLU A 207 -8.57 1.49 6.08
C GLU A 207 -7.79 2.29 7.13
N SER A 208 -6.88 1.68 7.88
CA SER A 208 -6.02 2.40 8.84
C SER A 208 -5.24 3.54 8.17
N ILE A 209 -4.61 3.28 7.02
CA ILE A 209 -3.87 4.30 6.28
C ILE A 209 -4.80 5.40 5.77
N ILE A 210 -5.94 5.03 5.18
CA ILE A 210 -6.92 6.00 4.65
C ILE A 210 -7.42 6.91 5.77
N MET A 211 -7.77 6.34 6.93
CA MET A 211 -8.26 7.11 8.08
C MET A 211 -7.16 7.98 8.71
N ALA A 212 -5.90 7.54 8.71
CA ALA A 212 -4.78 8.37 9.15
C ALA A 212 -4.59 9.60 8.24
N VAL A 213 -4.72 9.42 6.92
CA VAL A 213 -4.66 10.51 5.95
C VAL A 213 -5.85 11.45 6.09
N LEU A 214 -7.06 10.93 6.31
CA LEU A 214 -8.26 11.73 6.58
C LEU A 214 -8.08 12.58 7.85
N SER A 215 -7.63 11.97 8.94
CA SER A 215 -7.35 12.67 10.21
C SER A 215 -6.35 13.81 10.01
N ALA A 216 -5.24 13.56 9.30
CA ALA A 216 -4.25 14.59 8.99
C ALA A 216 -4.82 15.73 8.13
N ARG A 217 -5.67 15.40 7.15
CA ARG A 217 -6.37 16.38 6.29
C ARG A 217 -7.32 17.25 7.11
N GLU A 218 -8.16 16.66 7.94
CA GLU A 218 -9.13 17.40 8.75
C GLU A 218 -8.44 18.27 9.81
N LYS A 219 -7.38 17.77 10.45
CA LYS A 219 -6.53 18.58 11.33
C LYS A 219 -5.98 19.80 10.60
N ALA A 220 -5.39 19.63 9.43
CA ALA A 220 -4.83 20.73 8.66
C ALA A 220 -5.90 21.70 8.14
N ARG A 221 -7.09 21.21 7.79
CA ARG A 221 -8.22 22.05 7.38
C ARG A 221 -8.72 22.90 8.55
N ILE A 222 -8.92 22.30 9.72
CA ILE A 222 -9.49 22.96 10.90
C ILE A 222 -8.48 23.94 11.52
N GLU A 223 -7.25 23.50 11.78
CA GLU A 223 -6.27 24.30 12.51
C GLU A 223 -5.48 25.26 11.61
N ARG A 224 -5.19 24.86 10.37
CA ARG A 224 -4.31 25.61 9.44
C ARG A 224 -5.02 26.13 8.20
N ARG A 225 -6.31 25.86 8.02
CA ARG A 225 -7.13 26.27 6.85
C ARG A 225 -6.53 25.84 5.50
N VAL A 226 -5.86 24.68 5.46
CA VAL A 226 -5.29 24.13 4.22
C VAL A 226 -6.42 23.66 3.30
N THR A 227 -6.49 24.22 2.09
CA THR A 227 -7.51 23.88 1.07
C THR A 227 -6.99 22.99 -0.06
N LYS A 228 -5.66 22.92 -0.22
CA LYS A 228 -4.98 22.09 -1.22
C LYS A 228 -3.98 21.18 -0.52
N PRO A 229 -4.44 20.16 0.22
CA PRO A 229 -3.57 19.34 1.04
C PRO A 229 -2.51 18.60 0.21
N GLU A 230 -1.33 18.42 0.80
CA GLU A 230 -0.20 17.70 0.20
C GLU A 230 0.41 16.70 1.19
N ILE A 231 0.76 15.49 0.73
CA ILE A 231 1.53 14.51 1.54
C ILE A 231 2.91 14.29 0.96
N ILE A 232 3.90 14.08 1.85
CA ILE A 232 5.25 13.69 1.48
C ILE A 232 5.38 12.18 1.71
N LEU A 233 5.50 11.42 0.62
CA LEU A 233 5.33 9.98 0.62
C LEU A 233 6.56 9.27 0.02
N PRO A 234 7.28 8.42 0.76
CA PRO A 234 8.32 7.56 0.18
C PRO A 234 7.79 6.75 -1.01
N GLU A 235 8.60 6.57 -2.06
CA GLU A 235 8.21 5.79 -3.25
C GLU A 235 7.83 4.34 -2.91
N THR A 236 8.42 3.80 -1.84
CA THR A 236 8.22 2.44 -1.31
C THR A 236 7.02 2.32 -0.37
N ALA A 237 6.39 3.44 0.03
CA ALA A 237 5.24 3.41 0.93
C ALA A 237 4.01 2.73 0.27
N HIS A 238 3.15 2.14 1.10
CA HIS A 238 2.03 1.33 0.62
C HIS A 238 1.08 2.11 -0.31
N THR A 239 0.52 1.44 -1.32
CA THR A 239 -0.36 2.08 -2.32
C THR A 239 -1.67 2.62 -1.73
N ALA A 240 -2.05 2.22 -0.51
CA ALA A 240 -3.18 2.78 0.21
C ALA A 240 -3.06 4.29 0.45
N PHE A 241 -1.84 4.85 0.59
CA PHE A 241 -1.67 6.31 0.65
C PHE A 241 -2.04 6.97 -0.68
N ARG A 242 -1.70 6.36 -1.82
CA ARG A 242 -2.10 6.82 -3.16
C ARG A 242 -3.61 6.72 -3.35
N LYS A 243 -4.23 5.63 -2.85
CA LYS A 243 -5.68 5.45 -2.83
C LYS A 243 -6.37 6.55 -1.99
N ALA A 244 -5.89 6.80 -0.77
CA ALA A 244 -6.39 7.88 0.08
C ALA A 244 -6.26 9.26 -0.61
N ALA A 245 -5.12 9.51 -1.25
CA ALA A 245 -4.90 10.75 -1.99
C ALA A 245 -5.86 10.92 -3.18
N ALA A 246 -6.14 9.85 -3.92
CA ALA A 246 -7.09 9.85 -5.02
C ALA A 246 -8.54 10.10 -4.55
N TYR A 247 -8.94 9.47 -3.42
CA TYR A 247 -10.26 9.65 -2.81
C TYR A 247 -10.45 11.06 -2.27
N PHE A 248 -9.46 11.58 -1.53
CA PHE A 248 -9.58 12.86 -0.82
C PHE A 248 -9.00 14.07 -1.59
N LYS A 249 -8.59 13.87 -2.84
CA LYS A 249 -7.99 14.89 -3.73
C LYS A 249 -6.77 15.58 -3.09
N ILE A 250 -5.85 14.76 -2.59
CA ILE A 250 -4.60 15.21 -1.96
C ILE A 250 -3.47 15.09 -2.98
N THR A 251 -2.58 16.08 -3.05
CA THR A 251 -1.39 16.00 -3.91
C THR A 251 -0.32 15.18 -3.21
N VAL A 252 0.32 14.25 -3.94
CA VAL A 252 1.39 13.41 -3.41
C VAL A 252 2.73 13.88 -3.96
N HIS A 253 3.69 14.15 -3.07
CA HIS A 253 5.09 14.35 -3.43
C HIS A 253 5.88 13.09 -3.07
N TYR A 254 6.39 12.42 -4.10
CA TYR A 254 7.13 11.18 -3.92
C TYR A 254 8.56 11.47 -3.44
N VAL A 255 9.02 10.72 -2.45
CA VAL A 255 10.38 10.82 -1.94
C VAL A 255 11.18 9.62 -2.44
N PRO A 256 12.31 9.84 -3.13
CA PRO A 256 13.13 8.74 -3.61
C PRO A 256 13.72 7.94 -2.44
N CYS A 257 13.80 6.63 -2.64
CA CYS A 257 14.40 5.67 -1.71
C CYS A 257 15.65 5.04 -2.35
N PRO A 258 16.75 5.80 -2.49
CA PRO A 258 17.91 5.35 -3.27
C PRO A 258 18.65 4.19 -2.59
N GLY A 259 19.23 3.32 -3.41
CA GLY A 259 20.23 2.36 -2.93
C GLY A 259 21.49 3.06 -2.41
N PRO A 260 22.29 2.41 -1.55
CA PRO A 260 22.14 1.02 -1.12
C PRO A 260 21.16 0.82 0.05
N THR A 261 20.70 1.88 0.72
CA THR A 261 19.86 1.74 1.93
C THR A 261 18.39 1.51 1.62
N TYR A 262 17.90 2.01 0.49
CA TYR A 262 16.47 2.00 0.10
C TYR A 262 15.54 2.61 1.15
N LYS A 263 16.07 3.51 2.00
CA LYS A 263 15.31 4.32 2.95
C LYS A 263 14.90 5.65 2.31
N ALA A 264 13.80 6.24 2.79
CA ALA A 264 13.35 7.56 2.36
C ALA A 264 14.44 8.64 2.52
N SER A 265 14.73 9.40 1.46
CA SER A 265 15.73 10.47 1.51
C SER A 265 15.24 11.67 2.34
N LEU A 266 15.76 11.83 3.56
CA LEU A 266 15.44 12.97 4.45
C LEU A 266 15.70 14.35 3.81
N SER A 267 16.72 14.45 2.95
CA SER A 267 17.02 15.68 2.23
C SER A 267 15.88 16.10 1.29
N HIS A 268 15.30 15.12 0.56
CA HIS A 268 14.15 15.37 -0.32
C HIS A 268 12.90 15.69 0.49
N VAL A 269 12.64 14.93 1.57
CA VAL A 269 11.55 15.24 2.52
C VAL A 269 11.64 16.69 2.96
N SER A 270 12.80 17.12 3.45
CA SER A 270 12.99 18.49 3.95
C SER A 270 12.76 19.57 2.90
N ARG A 271 13.08 19.32 1.63
CA ARG A 271 12.91 20.30 0.53
C ARG A 271 11.49 20.33 -0.03
N LEU A 272 10.75 19.22 0.05
CA LEU A 272 9.38 19.12 -0.46
C LEU A 272 8.32 19.65 0.52
N ILE A 273 8.64 19.72 1.83
CA ILE A 273 7.74 20.29 2.84
C ILE A 273 7.42 21.76 2.52
N ASN A 274 6.13 22.08 2.54
CA ASN A 274 5.62 23.43 2.33
C ASN A 274 4.37 23.71 3.19
N SER A 275 3.76 24.89 2.99
CA SER A 275 2.60 25.36 3.76
C SER A 275 1.34 24.49 3.63
N ASN A 276 1.25 23.68 2.58
CA ASN A 276 0.13 22.79 2.32
C ASN A 276 0.39 21.36 2.81
N THR A 277 1.60 21.06 3.27
CA THR A 277 1.94 19.71 3.72
C THR A 277 1.18 19.36 4.99
N ILE A 278 0.42 18.26 4.92
CA ILE A 278 -0.45 17.76 5.99
C ILE A 278 0.09 16.52 6.70
N LEU A 279 0.96 15.74 6.04
CA LEU A 279 1.44 14.47 6.57
C LEU A 279 2.82 14.10 5.99
N LEU A 280 3.70 13.64 6.87
CA LEU A 280 4.90 12.87 6.52
C LEU A 280 4.63 11.39 6.78
N VAL A 281 5.20 10.53 5.95
CA VAL A 281 5.03 9.07 6.04
C VAL A 281 6.39 8.39 6.11
N GLY A 282 6.50 7.37 6.96
CA GLY A 282 7.59 6.38 6.95
C GLY A 282 7.03 4.98 7.19
N SER A 283 7.73 3.95 6.74
CA SER A 283 7.30 2.56 6.90
C SER A 283 8.22 1.78 7.84
N ALA A 284 7.65 0.83 8.59
CA ALA A 284 8.37 -0.04 9.52
C ALA A 284 7.85 -1.49 9.42
N PRO A 285 8.34 -2.31 8.48
CA PRO A 285 9.06 -1.94 7.27
C PRO A 285 8.12 -1.64 6.08
N ASN A 286 8.66 -1.15 4.98
CA ASN A 286 7.92 -1.08 3.71
C ASN A 286 7.71 -2.48 3.09
N PHE A 287 6.60 -2.63 2.37
CA PHE A 287 6.24 -3.89 1.71
C PHE A 287 7.23 -4.31 0.61
N PRO A 288 7.68 -3.43 -0.31
CA PRO A 288 8.52 -3.88 -1.42
C PRO A 288 9.83 -4.52 -0.98
N HIS A 289 10.60 -3.87 -0.09
CA HIS A 289 11.98 -4.27 0.19
C HIS A 289 12.22 -4.73 1.62
N GLY A 290 11.22 -4.68 2.51
CA GLY A 290 11.41 -5.06 3.91
C GLY A 290 12.28 -4.09 4.71
N ILE A 291 12.37 -2.82 4.28
CA ILE A 291 13.23 -1.81 4.90
C ILE A 291 12.44 -0.91 5.86
N ILE A 292 13.00 -0.70 7.05
CA ILE A 292 12.53 0.30 8.01
C ILE A 292 13.12 1.67 7.63
N ASP A 293 12.27 2.67 7.44
CA ASP A 293 12.70 4.05 7.17
C ASP A 293 13.37 4.70 8.40
N ASP A 294 14.14 5.77 8.19
CA ASP A 294 14.70 6.58 9.29
C ASP A 294 13.58 7.39 9.98
N ILE A 295 12.78 6.72 10.81
CA ILE A 295 11.68 7.33 11.58
C ILE A 295 12.19 8.42 12.53
N PRO A 296 13.33 8.27 13.25
CA PRO A 296 13.90 9.37 14.04
C PRO A 296 14.24 10.60 13.21
N GLY A 297 14.78 10.41 12.00
CA GLY A 297 15.05 11.47 11.03
C GLY A 297 13.79 12.18 10.55
N LEU A 298 12.77 11.43 10.15
CA LEU A 298 11.47 11.97 9.77
C LEU A 298 10.82 12.73 10.93
N SER A 299 10.93 12.21 12.15
CA SER A 299 10.43 12.83 13.38
C SER A 299 11.05 14.20 13.63
N ARG A 300 12.37 14.36 13.44
CA ARG A 300 13.02 15.68 13.57
C ARG A 300 12.45 16.71 12.58
N LEU A 301 12.14 16.29 11.35
CA LEU A 301 11.53 17.17 10.33
C LEU A 301 10.07 17.48 10.67
N ALA A 302 9.30 16.48 11.10
CA ALA A 302 7.91 16.60 11.53
C ALA A 302 7.77 17.62 12.67
N LEU A 303 8.59 17.49 13.72
CA LEU A 303 8.59 18.40 14.87
C LEU A 303 8.97 19.82 14.47
N ARG A 304 10.05 19.99 13.68
CA ARG A 304 10.51 21.33 13.23
C ARG A 304 9.44 22.07 12.43
N ARG A 305 8.60 21.36 11.70
CA ARG A 305 7.58 21.93 10.80
C ARG A 305 6.17 21.86 11.36
N ASN A 306 5.99 21.28 12.55
CA ASN A 306 4.70 21.00 13.17
C ASN A 306 3.73 20.26 12.21
N ILE A 307 4.22 19.19 11.59
CA ILE A 307 3.47 18.35 10.65
C ILE A 307 3.33 16.95 11.26
N PRO A 308 2.14 16.33 11.25
CA PRO A 308 1.96 14.94 11.62
C PRO A 308 2.93 13.99 10.89
N LEU A 309 3.47 13.01 11.62
CA LEU A 309 4.20 11.87 11.08
C LEU A 309 3.40 10.60 11.34
N HIS A 310 3.07 9.88 10.27
CA HIS A 310 2.47 8.56 10.36
C HIS A 310 3.52 7.49 10.05
N VAL A 311 3.57 6.47 10.91
CA VAL A 311 4.42 5.29 10.71
C VAL A 311 3.54 4.12 10.29
N ASP A 312 3.72 3.68 9.05
CA ASP A 312 3.07 2.48 8.54
C ASP A 312 3.80 1.23 9.04
N CYS A 313 3.30 0.67 10.13
CA CYS A 313 3.73 -0.61 10.69
C CYS A 313 2.70 -1.72 10.39
N CYS A 314 1.92 -1.59 9.31
CA CYS A 314 0.91 -2.60 8.96
C CYS A 314 1.58 -3.96 8.77
N LEU A 315 2.62 -4.01 7.94
CA LEU A 315 3.39 -5.23 7.69
C LEU A 315 4.29 -5.60 8.88
N GLY A 316 4.92 -4.62 9.53
CA GLY A 316 5.76 -4.87 10.70
C GLY A 316 4.98 -5.48 11.87
N SER A 317 3.68 -5.15 11.97
CA SER A 317 2.68 -5.82 12.80
C SER A 317 3.24 -6.16 14.19
N PHE A 318 3.13 -7.42 14.61
CA PHE A 318 3.64 -7.97 15.86
C PHE A 318 5.05 -8.58 15.70
N LEU A 319 5.84 -8.13 14.72
CA LEU A 319 7.26 -8.49 14.61
C LEU A 319 8.14 -7.34 15.10
N VAL A 320 8.02 -6.16 14.46
CA VAL A 320 8.89 -5.01 14.72
C VAL A 320 8.90 -4.60 16.21
N PRO A 321 7.76 -4.55 16.92
CA PRO A 321 7.74 -4.28 18.36
C PRO A 321 8.47 -5.32 19.23
N PHE A 322 8.62 -6.55 18.75
CA PHE A 322 9.24 -7.66 19.49
C PHE A 322 10.67 -8.01 19.03
N LEU A 323 11.22 -7.36 18.01
CA LEU A 323 12.56 -7.66 17.48
C LEU A 323 13.64 -7.68 18.57
N GLU A 324 13.72 -6.61 19.36
CA GLU A 324 14.72 -6.46 20.44
C GLU A 324 14.61 -7.62 21.45
N ARG A 325 13.38 -7.96 21.83
CA ARG A 325 13.09 -9.01 22.81
C ARG A 325 13.29 -10.42 22.26
N ALA A 326 13.18 -10.59 20.94
CA ALA A 326 13.50 -11.82 20.24
C ALA A 326 15.01 -11.96 19.94
N GLY A 327 15.83 -10.98 20.34
CA GLY A 327 17.29 -11.01 20.20
C GLY A 327 17.83 -10.48 18.86
N TYR A 328 17.07 -9.62 18.17
CA TYR A 328 17.45 -9.08 16.86
C TYR A 328 17.67 -7.57 16.88
N ASP A 329 18.50 -7.10 15.93
CA ASP A 329 18.68 -5.67 15.64
C ASP A 329 17.31 -5.01 15.38
N THR A 330 17.13 -3.81 15.94
CA THR A 330 15.94 -2.98 15.69
C THR A 330 16.32 -1.52 15.51
N GLU A 331 15.39 -0.73 14.99
CA GLU A 331 15.51 0.72 14.85
C GLU A 331 14.31 1.39 15.54
N PRO A 332 14.48 2.54 16.23
CA PRO A 332 13.35 3.23 16.86
C PRO A 332 12.29 3.65 15.84
N PHE A 333 11.05 3.24 16.02
CA PHE A 333 9.96 3.46 15.05
C PHE A 333 8.62 3.86 15.67
N ASP A 334 8.42 3.58 16.96
CA ASP A 334 7.13 3.70 17.64
C ASP A 334 6.95 5.05 18.39
N PHE A 335 6.01 5.12 19.34
CA PHE A 335 5.70 6.36 20.06
C PHE A 335 6.83 6.87 20.96
N ARG A 336 7.89 6.08 21.23
CA ARG A 336 9.13 6.57 21.85
C ARG A 336 9.80 7.67 21.01
N VAL A 337 9.59 7.63 19.68
CA VAL A 337 10.04 8.68 18.77
C VAL A 337 9.06 9.86 18.81
N LYS A 338 9.42 10.94 19.51
CA LYS A 338 8.55 12.10 19.85
C LYS A 338 7.68 12.65 18.71
N GLY A 339 8.20 12.71 17.47
CA GLY A 339 7.48 13.24 16.32
C GLY A 339 6.41 12.32 15.73
N VAL A 340 6.41 11.02 16.06
CA VAL A 340 5.41 10.06 15.55
C VAL A 340 4.04 10.39 16.12
N THR A 341 3.08 10.74 15.27
CA THR A 341 1.72 11.13 15.69
C THR A 341 0.69 10.03 15.53
N SER A 342 0.90 9.08 14.61
CA SER A 342 0.03 7.93 14.42
C SER A 342 0.80 6.73 13.87
N ILE A 343 0.28 5.54 14.13
CA ILE A 343 0.86 4.26 13.71
C ILE A 343 -0.26 3.33 13.28
N SER A 344 -0.16 2.69 12.12
CA SER A 344 -1.06 1.60 11.72
C SER A 344 -0.42 0.23 11.98
N CYS A 345 -1.20 -0.74 12.45
CA CYS A 345 -0.72 -2.10 12.77
C CYS A 345 -1.79 -3.15 12.41
N ASP A 346 -1.48 -4.03 11.47
CA ASP A 346 -2.40 -5.11 11.08
C ASP A 346 -2.34 -6.27 12.07
N THR A 347 -3.41 -6.47 12.83
CA THR A 347 -3.55 -7.66 13.68
C THR A 347 -3.77 -8.92 12.83
N HIS A 348 -4.35 -8.82 11.64
CA HIS A 348 -4.55 -9.97 10.73
C HIS A 348 -3.31 -10.46 9.96
N LYS A 349 -2.16 -9.81 10.20
CA LYS A 349 -0.85 -10.22 9.68
C LYS A 349 -0.10 -11.03 10.74
N TYR A 350 1.00 -10.52 11.28
CA TYR A 350 1.78 -11.21 12.31
C TYR A 350 1.14 -11.16 13.70
N GLY A 351 0.03 -10.44 13.88
CA GLY A 351 -0.84 -10.61 15.04
C GLY A 351 -1.70 -11.88 15.00
N PHE A 352 -1.67 -12.61 13.88
CA PHE A 352 -2.35 -13.90 13.64
C PHE A 352 -3.88 -13.87 13.79
N ALA A 353 -4.48 -12.69 13.88
CA ALA A 353 -5.93 -12.54 13.89
C ALA A 353 -6.55 -12.95 12.54
N PRO A 354 -7.86 -13.25 12.50
CA PRO A 354 -8.56 -13.48 11.25
C PRO A 354 -8.48 -12.28 10.32
N LYS A 355 -8.54 -12.53 8.99
CA LYS A 355 -8.60 -11.49 7.97
C LYS A 355 -9.74 -10.52 8.24
N GLY A 356 -9.50 -9.24 7.97
CA GLY A 356 -10.48 -8.18 8.25
C GLY A 356 -10.28 -7.41 9.56
N ASN A 357 -9.08 -7.49 10.19
CA ASN A 357 -8.77 -6.78 11.43
C ASN A 357 -7.45 -5.99 11.37
N SER A 358 -7.46 -4.74 11.80
CA SER A 358 -6.27 -3.91 11.97
C SER A 358 -6.53 -2.83 13.00
N THR A 359 -5.50 -2.05 13.35
CA THR A 359 -5.59 -0.95 14.30
C THR A 359 -4.91 0.30 13.76
N LEU A 360 -5.51 1.45 14.05
CA LEU A 360 -4.91 2.76 13.86
C LEU A 360 -4.77 3.45 15.20
N LEU A 361 -3.53 3.71 15.57
CA LEU A 361 -3.13 4.31 16.83
C LEU A 361 -2.78 5.78 16.61
N TYR A 362 -3.09 6.60 17.59
CA TYR A 362 -2.75 8.02 17.64
C TYR A 362 -2.04 8.32 18.95
N ARG A 363 -1.04 9.21 18.88
CA ARG A 363 -0.29 9.66 20.06
C ARG A 363 -1.21 10.28 21.11
N SER A 364 -2.34 10.87 20.73
CA SER A 364 -3.30 11.44 21.66
C SER A 364 -4.75 11.23 21.19
N ALA A 365 -5.68 11.20 22.15
CA ALA A 365 -7.11 11.18 21.88
C ALA A 365 -7.59 12.39 21.05
N ALA A 366 -6.92 13.54 21.16
CA ALA A 366 -7.22 14.73 20.37
C ALA A 366 -6.94 14.50 18.87
N LEU A 367 -5.83 13.82 18.53
CA LEU A 367 -5.51 13.47 17.15
C LEU A 367 -6.52 12.47 16.56
N ARG A 368 -6.98 11.51 17.36
CA ARG A 368 -7.98 10.52 16.95
C ARG A 368 -9.32 11.17 16.56
N LYS A 369 -9.75 12.24 17.25
CA LYS A 369 -11.05 12.90 17.00
C LYS A 369 -11.21 13.42 15.57
N TYR A 370 -10.10 13.80 14.90
CA TYR A 370 -10.14 14.29 13.52
C TYR A 370 -10.59 13.25 12.49
N GLN A 371 -10.61 11.96 12.85
CA GLN A 371 -11.04 10.90 11.94
C GLN A 371 -12.54 10.60 12.04
N TYR A 372 -13.20 11.00 13.14
CA TYR A 372 -14.59 10.63 13.40
C TYR A 372 -15.53 11.29 12.40
N PHE A 373 -16.59 10.56 12.06
CA PHE A 373 -17.76 11.15 11.41
C PHE A 373 -18.87 11.32 12.47
N ILE A 374 -19.47 12.51 12.50
CA ILE A 374 -20.54 12.87 13.45
C ILE A 374 -21.61 13.64 12.68
N SER A 375 -22.84 13.16 12.75
CA SER A 375 -24.02 13.75 12.10
C SER A 375 -25.11 13.94 13.17
N PRO A 376 -25.19 15.13 13.79
CA PRO A 376 -26.08 15.38 14.92
C PRO A 376 -27.54 15.64 14.53
N ASP A 377 -27.80 15.99 13.27
CA ASP A 377 -29.07 16.51 12.73
C ASP A 377 -29.73 15.57 11.70
N TRP A 378 -29.27 14.32 11.62
CA TRP A 378 -29.88 13.32 10.75
C TRP A 378 -31.24 12.86 11.30
N SER A 379 -32.24 12.68 10.43
CA SER A 379 -33.61 12.30 10.84
C SER A 379 -33.72 10.93 11.51
N GLY A 380 -32.73 10.05 11.33
CA GLY A 380 -32.61 8.77 12.02
C GLY A 380 -32.03 8.85 13.44
N GLY A 381 -31.73 10.06 13.93
CA GLY A 381 -31.10 10.32 15.22
C GLY A 381 -29.61 10.66 15.10
N VAL A 382 -29.00 11.01 16.23
CA VAL A 382 -27.57 11.34 16.29
C VAL A 382 -26.74 10.14 15.84
N TYR A 383 -25.95 10.32 14.78
CA TYR A 383 -25.09 9.28 14.24
C TYR A 383 -23.61 9.62 14.46
N ALA A 384 -22.83 8.65 14.91
CA ALA A 384 -21.38 8.77 15.02
C ALA A 384 -20.69 7.46 14.66
N SER A 385 -19.59 7.53 13.91
CA SER A 385 -18.75 6.37 13.60
C SER A 385 -17.26 6.66 13.86
N PRO A 386 -16.51 5.67 14.40
CA PRO A 386 -15.08 5.83 14.66
C PRO A 386 -14.19 5.67 13.41
N GLY A 387 -14.75 5.09 12.33
CA GLY A 387 -14.07 4.72 11.08
C GLY A 387 -15.00 4.83 9.87
N ILE A 388 -14.66 4.18 8.76
CA ILE A 388 -15.40 4.29 7.49
C ILE A 388 -16.77 3.60 7.60
N ALA A 389 -16.81 2.42 8.22
CA ALA A 389 -18.01 1.59 8.28
C ALA A 389 -18.95 2.00 9.42
N GLY A 390 -20.25 1.85 9.17
CA GLY A 390 -21.29 1.81 10.21
C GLY A 390 -21.35 0.43 10.85
N SER A 391 -22.17 -0.47 10.27
CA SER A 391 -22.23 -1.87 10.68
C SER A 391 -20.91 -2.59 10.39
N ARG A 392 -20.45 -3.39 11.36
CA ARG A 392 -19.18 -4.13 11.28
C ARG A 392 -19.35 -5.56 11.83
N PRO A 393 -18.53 -6.53 11.39
CA PRO A 393 -18.63 -7.91 11.88
C PRO A 393 -17.94 -8.06 13.25
N GLY A 394 -18.72 -8.13 14.33
CA GLY A 394 -18.22 -8.32 15.70
C GLY A 394 -17.49 -9.65 15.91
N ALA A 395 -17.82 -10.68 15.12
CA ALA A 395 -17.09 -11.95 15.08
C ALA A 395 -15.60 -11.78 14.77
N LEU A 396 -15.24 -10.88 13.85
CA LEU A 396 -13.83 -10.63 13.51
C LEU A 396 -13.06 -10.03 14.69
N ILE A 397 -13.69 -9.12 15.44
CA ILE A 397 -13.12 -8.54 16.65
C ILE A 397 -12.92 -9.61 17.72
N ALA A 398 -13.92 -10.49 17.91
CA ALA A 398 -13.83 -11.59 18.86
C ALA A 398 -12.69 -12.56 18.51
N GLY A 399 -12.56 -12.95 17.23
CA GLY A 399 -11.46 -13.79 16.77
C GLY A 399 -10.09 -13.10 16.91
N CYS A 400 -10.01 -11.79 16.68
CA CYS A 400 -8.79 -11.01 16.91
C CYS A 400 -8.39 -11.03 18.39
N TRP A 401 -9.33 -10.74 19.28
CA TRP A 401 -9.10 -10.77 20.72
C TRP A 401 -8.68 -12.16 21.19
N ALA A 402 -9.37 -13.22 20.76
CA ALA A 402 -9.04 -14.61 21.09
C ALA A 402 -7.62 -14.97 20.64
N SER A 403 -7.21 -14.52 19.45
CA SER A 403 -5.85 -14.75 18.94
C SER A 403 -4.80 -14.10 19.81
N MET A 404 -4.99 -12.82 20.15
CA MET A 404 -4.04 -12.09 21.00
C MET A 404 -3.93 -12.67 22.41
N MET A 405 -5.06 -13.09 22.99
CA MET A 405 -5.10 -13.71 24.31
C MET A 405 -4.47 -15.11 24.33
N SER A 406 -4.71 -15.91 23.29
CA SER A 406 -4.20 -17.27 23.19
C SER A 406 -2.70 -17.31 22.91
N VAL A 407 -2.22 -16.49 21.97
CA VAL A 407 -0.79 -16.44 21.61
C VAL A 407 0.01 -15.79 22.73
N GLY A 408 -0.50 -14.68 23.29
CA GLY A 408 0.16 -13.93 24.33
C GLY A 408 1.52 -13.37 23.91
N GLU A 409 2.14 -12.63 24.83
CA GLU A 409 3.40 -11.93 24.56
C GLU A 409 4.56 -12.90 24.28
N ALA A 410 4.66 -13.99 25.04
CA ALA A 410 5.69 -15.01 24.87
C ALA A 410 5.55 -15.74 23.52
N GLY A 411 4.32 -16.02 23.08
CA GLY A 411 4.06 -16.62 21.78
C GLY A 411 4.49 -15.68 20.64
N TYR A 412 4.15 -14.40 20.71
CA TYR A 412 4.58 -13.43 19.69
C TYR A 412 6.11 -13.25 19.63
N ILE A 413 6.81 -13.28 20.77
CA ILE A 413 8.29 -13.25 20.78
C ILE A 413 8.85 -14.51 20.13
N THR A 414 8.29 -15.68 20.46
CA THR A 414 8.71 -16.97 19.88
C THR A 414 8.50 -16.99 18.36
N SER A 415 7.30 -16.59 17.90
CA SER A 415 7.00 -16.51 16.46
C SER A 415 7.88 -15.47 15.76
N CYS A 416 8.15 -14.33 16.40
CA CYS A 416 9.08 -13.34 15.88
C CYS A 416 10.47 -13.94 15.71
N HIS A 417 10.96 -14.70 16.69
CA HIS A 417 12.24 -15.38 16.60
C HIS A 417 12.30 -16.39 15.45
N GLN A 418 11.27 -17.21 15.28
CA GLN A 418 11.17 -18.18 14.19
C GLN A 418 11.16 -17.50 12.81
N ILE A 419 10.29 -16.50 12.62
CA ILE A 419 10.08 -15.84 11.34
C ILE A 419 11.31 -15.01 10.94
N VAL A 420 11.84 -14.20 11.86
CA VAL A 420 12.99 -13.34 11.58
C VAL A 420 14.25 -14.20 11.44
N GLY A 421 14.39 -15.27 12.22
CA GLY A 421 15.47 -16.25 12.07
C GLY A 421 15.46 -16.90 10.69
N ALA A 422 14.30 -17.35 10.21
CA ALA A 422 14.11 -17.88 8.86
C ALA A 422 14.42 -16.84 7.76
N ALA A 423 13.96 -15.60 7.90
CA ALA A 423 14.27 -14.53 6.95
C ALA A 423 15.78 -14.22 6.90
N LYS A 424 16.47 -14.22 8.05
CA LYS A 424 17.92 -14.07 8.11
C LYS A 424 18.64 -15.27 7.49
N LYS A 425 18.17 -16.50 7.72
CA LYS A 425 18.69 -17.71 7.07
C LYS A 425 18.57 -17.63 5.55
N MET A 426 17.42 -17.20 5.04
CA MET A 426 17.22 -16.97 3.60
C MET A 426 18.18 -15.91 3.06
N ALA A 427 18.31 -14.77 3.75
CA ALA A 427 19.21 -13.69 3.35
C ALA A 427 20.68 -14.13 3.37
N GLU A 428 21.07 -14.98 4.31
CA GLU A 428 22.41 -15.57 4.38
C GLU A 428 22.63 -16.60 3.26
N GLY A 429 21.64 -17.44 2.96
CA GLY A 429 21.69 -18.39 1.84
C GLY A 429 21.93 -17.69 0.50
N LEU A 430 21.24 -16.58 0.25
CA LEU A 430 21.44 -15.75 -0.94
C LEU A 430 22.86 -15.15 -1.04
N ARG A 431 23.52 -14.88 0.09
CA ARG A 431 24.88 -14.29 0.13
C ARG A 431 26.00 -15.34 0.11
N SER A 432 25.76 -16.49 0.71
CA SER A 432 26.77 -17.52 0.94
C SER A 432 26.85 -18.54 -0.20
N ARG A 433 25.71 -18.92 -0.82
CA ARG A 433 25.69 -19.91 -1.90
C ARG A 433 26.24 -19.32 -3.20
N ASP A 434 27.24 -19.99 -3.78
CA ASP A 434 27.96 -19.56 -4.98
C ASP A 434 27.04 -19.28 -6.17
N THR A 435 26.12 -20.19 -6.44
CA THR A 435 25.19 -20.06 -7.55
C THR A 435 24.30 -18.83 -7.40
N LEU A 436 23.82 -18.54 -6.18
CA LEU A 436 22.93 -17.42 -5.91
C LEU A 436 23.66 -16.08 -5.84
N ARG A 437 24.77 -15.98 -5.09
CA ARG A 437 25.46 -14.69 -4.83
C ARG A 437 26.07 -14.05 -6.07
N ASN A 438 26.36 -14.86 -7.09
CA ASN A 438 26.96 -14.39 -8.34
C ASN A 438 25.93 -13.70 -9.26
N ASP A 439 24.66 -14.07 -9.17
CA ASP A 439 23.59 -13.52 -10.03
C ASP A 439 22.56 -12.68 -9.27
N LEU A 440 22.39 -12.92 -7.96
CA LEU A 440 21.36 -12.29 -7.14
C LEU A 440 21.95 -11.34 -6.10
N ARG A 441 21.25 -10.24 -5.87
CA ARG A 441 21.59 -9.24 -4.85
C ARG A 441 20.37 -8.82 -4.05
N ILE A 442 20.50 -8.82 -2.73
CA ILE A 442 19.46 -8.32 -1.82
C ILE A 442 19.34 -6.80 -1.94
N LEU A 443 18.11 -6.30 -1.92
CA LEU A 443 17.80 -4.87 -1.89
C LEU A 443 17.83 -4.37 -0.44
N GLY A 444 18.88 -3.64 -0.09
CA GLY A 444 19.06 -3.05 1.24
C GLY A 444 19.46 -4.06 2.32
N LYS A 445 19.15 -3.73 3.58
CA LYS A 445 19.37 -4.57 4.75
C LYS A 445 18.01 -4.84 5.43
N PRO A 446 17.26 -5.87 5.01
CA PRO A 446 16.01 -6.21 5.68
C PRO A 446 16.30 -6.71 7.11
N LEU A 447 15.57 -6.17 8.09
CA LEU A 447 15.72 -6.53 9.51
C LEU A 447 14.60 -7.44 10.02
N VAL A 448 13.55 -7.65 9.22
CA VAL A 448 12.29 -8.28 9.66
C VAL A 448 12.01 -9.49 8.77
N SER A 449 10.76 -9.69 8.33
CA SER A 449 10.32 -10.90 7.62
C SER A 449 10.43 -10.85 6.10
N VAL A 450 10.61 -9.68 5.49
CA VAL A 450 10.64 -9.55 4.02
C VAL A 450 12.06 -9.48 3.51
N VAL A 451 12.40 -10.36 2.56
CA VAL A 451 13.67 -10.36 1.85
C VAL A 451 13.38 -10.14 0.36
N ALA A 452 13.77 -8.97 -0.15
CA ALA A 452 13.69 -8.65 -1.57
C ALA A 452 15.06 -8.76 -2.24
N PHE A 453 15.10 -9.31 -3.44
CA PHE A 453 16.32 -9.48 -4.20
C PHE A 453 16.09 -9.27 -5.71
N THR A 454 17.15 -8.85 -6.39
CA THR A 454 17.19 -8.49 -7.80
C THR A 454 18.35 -9.22 -8.48
N SER A 455 18.45 -9.10 -9.81
CA SER A 455 19.57 -9.59 -10.60
C SER A 455 19.97 -8.55 -11.63
N ASP A 456 21.28 -8.35 -11.78
CA ASP A 456 21.87 -7.50 -12.83
C ASP A 456 22.33 -8.34 -14.04
N THR A 457 22.34 -9.68 -13.93
CA THR A 457 22.84 -10.65 -14.93
C THR A 457 21.73 -11.46 -15.59
N LEU A 458 20.67 -11.78 -14.85
CA LEU A 458 19.52 -12.57 -15.28
C LEU A 458 18.23 -11.74 -15.23
N ASP A 459 17.23 -12.12 -16.04
CA ASP A 459 15.89 -11.53 -15.94
C ASP A 459 15.18 -12.11 -14.70
N ILE A 460 15.07 -11.29 -13.65
CA ILE A 460 14.50 -11.70 -12.37
C ILE A 460 13.06 -12.20 -12.47
N TYR A 461 12.30 -11.78 -13.50
CA TYR A 461 10.94 -12.24 -13.70
C TYR A 461 10.87 -13.64 -14.33
N ASN A 462 11.88 -14.03 -15.11
CA ASN A 462 11.97 -15.42 -15.57
C ASN A 462 12.25 -16.36 -14.39
N ILE A 463 13.09 -15.92 -13.43
CA ILE A 463 13.32 -16.67 -12.19
C ILE A 463 12.00 -16.79 -11.40
N ALA A 464 11.20 -15.71 -11.35
CA ALA A 464 9.88 -15.75 -10.72
C ALA A 464 8.93 -16.76 -11.39
N ASP A 465 8.92 -16.80 -12.73
CA ASP A 465 8.12 -17.75 -13.52
C ASP A 465 8.60 -19.21 -13.30
N ALA A 466 9.92 -19.45 -13.26
CA ALA A 466 10.50 -20.76 -12.99
C ALA A 466 10.17 -21.26 -11.56
N MET A 467 10.27 -20.38 -10.57
CA MET A 467 9.82 -20.66 -9.20
C MET A 467 8.32 -20.97 -9.15
N SER A 468 7.50 -20.23 -9.91
CA SER A 468 6.06 -20.51 -10.05
C SER A 468 5.79 -21.89 -10.68
N GLY A 469 6.61 -22.31 -11.64
CA GLY A 469 6.56 -23.66 -12.21
C GLY A 469 6.84 -24.77 -11.19
N LYS A 470 7.62 -24.47 -10.14
CA LYS A 470 7.85 -25.34 -8.97
C LYS A 470 6.79 -25.15 -7.86
N GLY A 471 5.73 -24.39 -8.11
CA GLY A 471 4.63 -24.18 -7.15
C GLY A 471 4.89 -23.09 -6.10
N TRP A 472 5.92 -22.26 -6.26
CA TRP A 472 6.16 -21.10 -5.40
C TRP A 472 5.37 -19.88 -5.86
N HIS A 473 4.67 -19.24 -4.93
CA HIS A 473 3.95 -18.00 -5.20
C HIS A 473 4.66 -16.83 -4.52
N LEU A 474 5.64 -16.28 -5.24
CA LEU A 474 6.46 -15.14 -4.79
C LEU A 474 5.89 -13.83 -5.32
N ASN A 475 6.22 -12.71 -4.67
CA ASN A 475 5.74 -11.41 -5.12
C ASN A 475 6.75 -10.79 -6.10
N ALA A 476 6.31 -10.50 -7.32
CA ALA A 476 7.08 -9.71 -8.27
C ALA A 476 6.96 -8.21 -7.99
N LEU A 477 8.07 -7.51 -8.10
CA LEU A 477 8.25 -6.10 -7.79
C LEU A 477 8.74 -5.33 -9.01
N GLN A 478 8.62 -4.01 -8.97
CA GLN A 478 9.07 -3.13 -10.04
C GLN A 478 9.66 -1.83 -9.49
N SER A 479 10.58 -1.24 -10.24
CA SER A 479 11.32 -0.01 -9.88
C SER A 479 12.11 -0.12 -8.56
N PRO A 480 13.13 -0.99 -8.48
CA PRO A 480 13.71 -1.82 -9.55
C PRO A 480 12.97 -3.15 -9.77
N ALA A 481 13.24 -3.83 -10.88
CA ALA A 481 12.76 -5.19 -11.09
C ALA A 481 13.32 -6.11 -10.00
N ALA A 482 12.45 -6.82 -9.29
CA ALA A 482 12.85 -7.67 -8.18
C ALA A 482 11.76 -8.70 -7.87
N ILE A 483 12.09 -9.65 -7.01
CA ILE A 483 11.12 -10.48 -6.32
C ILE A 483 11.35 -10.39 -4.82
N HIS A 484 10.30 -10.60 -4.02
CA HIS A 484 10.48 -10.78 -2.59
C HIS A 484 9.75 -12.00 -2.04
N VAL A 485 10.19 -12.38 -0.84
CA VAL A 485 9.52 -13.33 0.03
C VAL A 485 9.23 -12.64 1.36
N ALA A 486 7.95 -12.60 1.73
CA ALA A 486 7.51 -12.24 3.07
C ALA A 486 7.35 -13.52 3.89
N VAL A 487 8.34 -13.81 4.74
CA VAL A 487 8.37 -15.02 5.56
C VAL A 487 7.25 -14.98 6.60
N THR A 488 6.53 -16.09 6.72
CA THR A 488 5.44 -16.36 7.66
C THR A 488 5.67 -17.71 8.33
N LEU A 489 4.89 -18.07 9.36
CA LEU A 489 5.07 -19.37 10.04
C LEU A 489 5.04 -20.58 9.09
N PRO A 490 4.14 -20.65 8.07
CA PRO A 490 4.18 -21.73 7.09
C PRO A 490 5.48 -21.83 6.28
N ILE A 491 6.17 -20.71 6.02
CA ILE A 491 7.43 -20.69 5.25
C ILE A 491 8.62 -21.16 6.09
N VAL A 492 8.62 -20.90 7.41
CA VAL A 492 9.73 -21.23 8.34
C VAL A 492 10.31 -22.64 8.13
N PRO A 493 9.51 -23.73 8.08
CA PRO A 493 10.03 -25.09 7.92
C PRO A 493 10.60 -25.39 6.51
N VAL A 494 10.25 -24.61 5.49
CA VAL A 494 10.58 -24.88 4.08
C VAL A 494 11.58 -23.87 3.48
N VAL A 495 12.24 -23.05 4.30
CA VAL A 495 13.23 -22.05 3.82
C VAL A 495 14.41 -22.69 3.10
N ASP A 496 14.88 -23.86 3.53
CA ASP A 496 15.98 -24.55 2.86
C ASP A 496 15.57 -25.08 1.49
N GLU A 497 14.34 -25.60 1.40
CA GLU A 497 13.75 -26.04 0.14
C GLU A 497 13.57 -24.87 -0.81
N LEU A 498 13.11 -23.71 -0.32
CA LEU A 498 13.03 -22.46 -1.09
C LEU A 498 14.39 -22.11 -1.70
N LEU A 499 15.46 -22.14 -0.90
CA LEU A 499 16.80 -21.81 -1.37
C LEU A 499 17.31 -22.82 -2.40
N ASN A 500 17.05 -24.12 -2.20
CA ASN A 500 17.45 -25.17 -3.14
C ASN A 500 16.71 -25.05 -4.48
N ASP A 501 15.41 -24.80 -4.45
CA ASP A 501 14.61 -24.58 -5.66
C ASP A 501 15.01 -23.29 -6.38
N LEU A 502 15.29 -22.21 -5.63
CA LEU A 502 15.78 -20.96 -6.20
C LEU A 502 17.13 -21.15 -6.90
N GLU A 503 18.02 -21.94 -6.29
CA GLU A 503 19.32 -22.27 -6.87
C GLU A 503 19.18 -23.04 -8.18
N ALA A 504 18.33 -24.06 -8.21
CA ALA A 504 18.01 -24.81 -9.42
C ALA A 504 17.40 -23.91 -10.52
N CYS A 505 16.50 -22.98 -10.17
CA CYS A 505 15.92 -22.04 -11.13
C CYS A 505 16.94 -21.04 -11.68
N VAL A 506 17.87 -20.56 -10.85
CA VAL A 506 18.95 -19.66 -11.30
C VAL A 506 19.87 -20.39 -12.28
N GLU A 507 20.22 -21.64 -12.01
CA GLU A 507 21.04 -22.46 -12.92
C GLU A 507 20.33 -22.72 -14.24
N GLU A 508 19.05 -23.07 -14.20
CA GLU A 508 18.22 -23.28 -15.38
C GLU A 508 18.16 -22.01 -16.26
N GLU A 509 17.91 -20.85 -15.66
CA GLU A 509 17.85 -19.58 -16.40
C GLU A 509 19.22 -19.16 -16.93
N ARG A 510 20.30 -19.43 -16.20
CA ARG A 510 21.68 -19.20 -16.66
C ARG A 510 21.98 -20.06 -17.89
N GLU A 511 21.59 -21.33 -17.88
CA GLU A 511 21.79 -22.23 -19.02
C GLU A 511 20.95 -21.83 -20.23
N LYS A 512 19.67 -21.47 -20.03
CA LYS A 512 18.82 -20.92 -21.10
C LYS A 512 19.43 -19.66 -21.73
N GLN A 513 19.99 -18.76 -20.92
CA GLN A 513 20.66 -17.56 -21.42
C GLN A 513 21.90 -17.91 -22.24
N ARG A 514 22.72 -18.88 -21.81
CA ARG A 514 23.89 -19.36 -22.56
C ARG A 514 23.49 -19.97 -23.90
N GLN A 515 22.48 -20.84 -23.92
CA GLN A 515 21.97 -21.46 -25.14
C GLN A 515 21.41 -20.43 -26.12
N ALA A 516 20.65 -19.44 -25.62
CA ALA A 516 20.13 -18.36 -26.47
C ALA A 516 21.24 -17.54 -27.13
N VAL A 517 22.36 -17.30 -26.43
CA VAL A 517 23.53 -16.61 -26.99
C VAL A 517 24.22 -17.46 -28.06
N VAL A 518 24.35 -18.78 -27.85
CA VAL A 518 24.98 -19.70 -28.81
C VAL A 518 24.11 -19.90 -30.06
N GLU A 519 22.80 -20.06 -29.91
CA GLU A 519 21.89 -20.36 -31.01
C GLU A 519 21.45 -19.14 -31.82
N GLY A 520 21.74 -17.92 -31.37
CA GLY A 520 21.32 -16.68 -32.03
C GLY A 520 19.80 -16.50 -32.14
N LYS A 521 19.01 -17.31 -31.41
CA LYS A 521 17.55 -17.31 -31.46
C LYS A 521 16.94 -16.20 -30.58
N PRO A 522 15.79 -15.63 -30.98
CA PRO A 522 15.08 -14.68 -30.14
C PRO A 522 14.61 -15.34 -28.84
N LYS A 523 14.55 -14.53 -27.77
CA LYS A 523 14.19 -14.93 -26.40
C LYS A 523 12.95 -15.83 -26.37
N ALA A 524 13.01 -16.89 -25.55
CA ALA A 524 11.91 -17.82 -25.30
C ALA A 524 10.59 -17.11 -24.92
N LYS A 525 9.47 -17.83 -25.09
CA LYS A 525 8.14 -17.34 -24.67
C LYS A 525 8.18 -16.96 -23.19
N LYS A 526 7.89 -15.70 -22.89
CA LYS A 526 7.87 -15.15 -21.53
C LYS A 526 6.73 -15.76 -20.72
N GLY A 527 6.98 -16.04 -19.44
CA GLY A 527 5.92 -16.39 -18.49
C GLY A 527 5.12 -15.17 -18.03
N ASP A 528 4.16 -15.41 -17.15
CA ASP A 528 3.15 -14.41 -16.77
C ASP A 528 3.77 -13.22 -16.02
N ALA A 529 4.74 -13.46 -15.14
CA ALA A 529 5.44 -12.38 -14.43
C ALA A 529 6.32 -11.57 -15.37
N ALA A 530 7.08 -12.23 -16.26
CA ALA A 530 7.94 -11.55 -17.24
C ALA A 530 7.14 -10.75 -18.27
N ALA A 531 5.92 -11.18 -18.61
CA ALA A 531 5.00 -10.43 -19.46
C ALA A 531 4.44 -9.20 -18.73
N LEU A 532 3.84 -9.39 -17.55
CA LEU A 532 3.17 -8.31 -16.83
C LEU A 532 4.17 -7.25 -16.30
N TYR A 533 5.19 -7.68 -15.56
CA TYR A 533 6.12 -6.76 -14.91
C TYR A 533 7.30 -6.37 -15.79
N GLY A 534 7.75 -7.25 -16.68
CA GLY A 534 8.83 -6.94 -17.63
C GLY A 534 8.37 -6.03 -18.76
N VAL A 535 7.35 -6.45 -19.53
CA VAL A 535 6.90 -5.71 -20.72
C VAL A 535 5.99 -4.53 -20.33
N ALA A 536 4.93 -4.78 -19.56
CA ALA A 536 4.01 -3.71 -19.16
C ALA A 536 4.67 -2.70 -18.19
N GLY A 537 5.59 -3.16 -17.36
CA GLY A 537 6.45 -2.33 -16.50
C GLY A 537 7.37 -1.38 -17.28
N ALA A 538 7.79 -1.71 -18.50
CA ALA A 538 8.66 -0.86 -19.33
C ALA A 538 7.92 0.24 -20.14
N LEU A 539 6.59 0.14 -20.28
CA LEU A 539 5.81 1.10 -21.07
C LEU A 539 5.81 2.52 -20.44
N PRO A 540 6.06 3.59 -21.23
CA PRO A 540 6.06 4.97 -20.73
C PRO A 540 4.68 5.49 -20.31
N ASP A 541 3.62 5.12 -21.02
CA ASP A 541 2.25 5.40 -20.59
C ASP A 541 1.66 4.16 -19.91
N LYS A 542 1.16 4.35 -18.69
CA LYS A 542 0.59 3.28 -17.86
C LYS A 542 -0.92 3.13 -18.07
N THR A 543 -1.54 3.92 -18.94
CA THR A 543 -2.97 3.82 -19.29
C THR A 543 -3.36 2.43 -19.76
N ILE A 544 -2.54 1.78 -20.60
CA ILE A 544 -2.78 0.38 -21.02
C ILE A 544 -2.78 -0.57 -19.82
N VAL A 545 -1.89 -0.35 -18.85
CA VAL A 545 -1.83 -1.15 -17.62
C VAL A 545 -3.05 -0.87 -16.73
N GLU A 546 -3.52 0.38 -16.68
CA GLU A 546 -4.76 0.76 -15.99
C GLU A 546 -5.97 0.06 -16.60
N ASP A 547 -6.09 0.04 -17.94
CA ASP A 547 -7.18 -0.63 -18.66
C ASP A 547 -7.14 -2.16 -18.44
N LEU A 548 -5.95 -2.78 -18.53
CA LEU A 548 -5.77 -4.21 -18.25
C LEU A 548 -6.09 -4.56 -16.79
N ALA A 549 -5.65 -3.72 -15.84
CA ALA A 549 -5.95 -3.92 -14.42
C ALA A 549 -7.45 -3.75 -14.14
N ALA A 550 -8.12 -2.79 -14.77
CA ALA A 550 -9.57 -2.63 -14.68
C ALA A 550 -10.31 -3.86 -15.24
N GLY A 551 -9.93 -4.32 -16.43
CA GLY A 551 -10.52 -5.53 -17.02
C GLY A 551 -10.24 -6.79 -16.19
N PHE A 552 -9.07 -6.91 -15.55
CA PHE A 552 -8.80 -7.97 -14.58
C PHE A 552 -9.79 -7.93 -13.41
N LEU A 553 -10.04 -6.74 -12.84
CA LEU A 553 -11.00 -6.58 -11.76
C LEU A 553 -12.42 -6.94 -12.20
N ASP A 554 -12.83 -6.54 -13.42
CA ASP A 554 -14.13 -6.92 -13.97
C ASP A 554 -14.28 -8.44 -14.11
N CYS A 555 -13.21 -9.15 -14.50
CA CYS A 555 -13.20 -10.61 -14.60
C CYS A 555 -13.46 -11.30 -13.25
N LEU A 556 -13.01 -10.71 -12.13
CA LEU A 556 -13.23 -11.29 -10.79
C LEU A 556 -14.71 -11.34 -10.38
N TYR A 557 -15.57 -10.56 -11.04
CA TYR A 557 -17.01 -10.49 -10.78
C TYR A 557 -17.86 -11.15 -11.88
N LYS A 558 -17.23 -11.86 -12.82
CA LYS A 558 -17.96 -12.64 -13.84
C LYS A 558 -18.43 -13.96 -13.25
N ALA A 559 -19.75 -14.15 -13.25
CA ALA A 559 -20.41 -15.37 -12.77
C ALA A 559 -20.49 -16.46 -13.84
#